data_AF-A0A4R4PTV1-F1
#
_entry.id   AF-A0A4R4PTV1-F1
#
_cell.length_a   1.000
_cell.length_b   1.000
_cell.length_c   1.000
_cell.angle_alpha   90.00
_cell.angle_beta   90.00
_cell.angle_gamma   90.00
#
_symmetry.space_group_name_H-M   'P 1'
#
loop_
_entity.id
_entity.type
_entity.pdbx_description
1 polymer ?
#
loop_
_entity_poly.entity_id
_entity_poly.type
_entity_poly.pdbx_seq_one_letter_code
_entity_poly.pdbx_strand_id
1 'polypeptide(L)'
;MCDSVTVVPGAVQRDRWHIGLLAREAARNVFGPGALEPHLTGVGAVFLVWPTLDDLDAAREAVGVIARHARRLVFLSSAAVRDGAAEQGDVIGRAHAEIERAIERSGMAWTFVRPHAFAANVLHWAPAIRSGEPVRVPFAEIPDVPIDERDIATVVVRALTEDGHAGARYEVTGPERLTPVQQLRIIGEAVGREPRWEETPPDEWERQMRDLAMSDEDVAGLRQAYEDLRSAPAPVTDTVRRLTGRPARTFREWVGDHAGDLMGPLPRVRRGDSGLVLVSTWTLPDAERQRAAADAAMDAWRDAPWPAGMLSHSVLLGTDGRTVLHYPQWTGDDAFASFQRTDPPTRVESIDEAVPGIVRNGVTRYRLHRSAVFPRPVTPGVIALESFRVDSGDAGRKLVDSLLARHPAITGDGEPPSGAGAEHFHIAVDGGQVINYAEFADEAAYQRVVDARPRARAHAETTPESARYVPYRTAVAR
;
A
#
# COMPACT_ATOMS: atom_id res chain seq x y z
N MET A 1 -4.47 19.34 30.91
CA MET A 1 -5.04 19.38 29.55
C MET A 1 -4.12 20.23 28.69
N CYS A 2 -3.50 19.64 27.65
CA CYS A 2 -2.63 20.39 26.72
C CYS A 2 -3.50 21.05 25.64
N ASP A 3 -3.38 22.36 25.47
CA ASP A 3 -4.20 23.16 24.55
C ASP A 3 -3.77 23.05 23.07
N SER A 4 -2.68 22.34 22.76
CA SER A 4 -2.18 22.12 21.40
C SER A 4 -1.25 20.90 21.31
N VAL A 5 -1.43 20.09 20.25
CA VAL A 5 -0.54 18.98 19.87
C VAL A 5 -0.09 19.23 18.43
N THR A 6 1.21 19.35 18.20
CA THR A 6 1.79 19.46 16.85
C THR A 6 2.54 18.18 16.53
N VAL A 7 2.23 17.57 15.38
CA VAL A 7 3.05 16.51 14.78
C VAL A 7 4.12 17.21 13.97
N VAL A 8 5.39 17.03 14.32
CA VAL A 8 6.51 17.44 13.45
C VAL A 8 6.80 16.26 12.55
N PRO A 9 6.42 16.30 11.26
CA PRO A 9 6.56 15.14 10.39
C PRO A 9 8.03 14.97 9.99
N GLY A 10 8.68 13.94 10.50
CA GLY A 10 9.76 13.27 9.76
C GLY A 10 9.12 12.44 8.66
N ALA A 11 9.67 12.47 7.44
CA ALA A 11 9.11 11.76 6.30
C ALA A 11 8.87 10.26 6.62
N VAL A 12 7.61 9.85 6.77
CA VAL A 12 7.24 8.44 6.69
C VAL A 12 7.14 8.13 5.20
N GLN A 13 8.27 7.76 4.59
CA GLN A 13 8.29 7.23 3.24
C GLN A 13 8.33 5.70 3.29
N ARG A 14 7.54 5.09 2.41
CA ARG A 14 7.11 3.68 2.40
C ARG A 14 8.22 2.64 2.20
N ASP A 15 9.46 3.04 2.01
CA ASP A 15 10.58 2.16 1.66
C ASP A 15 11.76 2.40 2.61
N ARG A 16 11.89 1.55 3.64
CA ARG A 16 12.91 1.66 4.69
C ARG A 16 14.34 1.34 4.21
N TRP A 17 14.51 1.01 2.92
CA TRP A 17 15.76 0.44 2.39
C TRP A 17 16.30 1.16 1.17
N HIS A 18 15.70 2.25 0.71
CA HIS A 18 16.33 3.14 -0.25
C HIS A 18 16.24 4.54 0.33
N ILE A 19 17.28 5.34 0.11
CA ILE A 19 17.38 6.77 0.46
C ILE A 19 18.17 7.07 1.75
N GLY A 20 19.47 6.76 1.72
CA GLY A 20 20.41 7.31 2.69
C GLY A 20 20.67 8.82 2.52
N LEU A 21 20.40 9.43 1.36
CA LEU A 21 20.76 10.83 1.07
C LEU A 21 19.57 11.82 1.14
N LEU A 22 18.42 11.53 0.50
CA LEU A 22 17.27 12.46 0.52
C LEU A 22 16.56 12.51 1.89
N ALA A 23 16.63 11.44 2.68
CA ALA A 23 16.13 11.43 4.06
C ALA A 23 16.95 12.37 4.96
N ARG A 24 18.27 12.47 4.76
CA ARG A 24 19.13 13.42 5.50
C ARG A 24 18.82 14.86 5.15
N GLU A 25 18.57 15.15 3.88
CA GLU A 25 18.26 16.50 3.43
C GLU A 25 16.85 16.92 3.88
N ALA A 26 15.86 16.04 3.78
CA ALA A 26 14.53 16.24 4.34
C ALA A 26 14.57 16.40 5.87
N ALA A 27 15.35 15.58 6.58
CA ALA A 27 15.52 15.68 8.03
C ALA A 27 16.17 17.00 8.43
N ARG A 28 17.24 17.44 7.77
CA ARG A 28 17.87 18.74 8.06
C ARG A 28 16.97 19.92 7.75
N ASN A 29 16.16 19.83 6.70
CA ASN A 29 15.18 20.87 6.34
C ASN A 29 14.02 20.98 7.34
N VAL A 30 13.69 19.91 8.08
CA VAL A 30 12.60 19.89 9.06
C VAL A 30 13.09 20.07 10.50
N PHE A 31 14.21 19.45 10.86
CA PHE A 31 14.74 19.37 12.22
C PHE A 31 15.93 20.28 12.49
N GLY A 32 16.42 21.01 11.49
CA GLY A 32 17.43 22.05 11.71
C GLY A 32 16.87 23.12 12.68
N PRO A 33 17.69 23.66 13.59
CA PRO A 33 17.23 24.57 14.66
C PRO A 33 16.41 25.77 14.12
N GLY A 34 16.88 26.42 13.05
CA GLY A 34 16.18 27.55 12.43
C GLY A 34 14.89 27.17 11.67
N ALA A 35 14.75 25.90 11.27
CA ALA A 35 13.56 25.40 10.60
C ALA A 35 12.52 24.89 11.61
N LEU A 36 12.96 24.30 12.73
CA LEU A 36 12.09 23.67 13.73
C LEU A 36 11.44 24.68 14.68
N GLU A 37 12.21 25.66 15.16
CA GLU A 37 11.79 26.60 16.21
C GLU A 37 10.49 27.39 15.90
N PRO A 38 10.26 27.89 14.67
CA PRO A 38 9.01 28.58 14.33
C PRO A 38 7.74 27.74 14.52
N HIS A 39 7.85 26.41 14.35
CA HIS A 39 6.72 25.48 14.46
C HIS A 39 6.39 25.06 15.90
N LEU A 40 7.21 25.48 16.87
CA LEU A 40 7.05 25.12 18.28
C LEU A 40 6.41 26.22 19.12
N THR A 41 6.11 27.39 18.54
CA THR A 41 5.46 28.49 19.25
C THR A 41 4.08 28.06 19.74
N GLY A 42 3.87 28.09 21.06
CA GLY A 42 2.61 27.72 21.69
C GLY A 42 2.33 26.21 21.77
N VAL A 43 3.32 25.35 21.50
CA VAL A 43 3.18 23.88 21.55
C VAL A 43 3.39 23.35 22.97
N GLY A 44 2.39 22.68 23.52
CA GLY A 44 2.46 22.10 24.88
C GLY A 44 3.11 20.72 24.94
N ALA A 45 2.95 19.91 23.89
CA ALA A 45 3.45 18.55 23.78
C ALA A 45 3.90 18.22 22.35
N VAL A 46 4.96 17.41 22.22
CA VAL A 46 5.54 17.00 20.94
C VAL A 46 5.55 15.48 20.80
N PHE A 47 5.13 15.00 19.63
CA PHE A 47 5.42 13.64 19.18
C PHE A 47 6.66 13.67 18.26
N LEU A 48 7.73 12.99 18.66
CA LEU A 48 8.97 12.93 17.92
C LEU A 48 9.11 11.58 17.20
N VAL A 49 9.30 11.63 15.89
CA VAL A 49 9.77 10.52 15.05
C VAL A 49 11.08 10.96 14.43
N TRP A 50 12.15 10.21 14.68
CA TRP A 50 13.46 10.54 14.14
C TRP A 50 13.76 9.71 12.88
N PRO A 51 14.08 10.33 11.74
CA PRO A 51 14.11 9.64 10.44
C PRO A 51 15.46 9.00 10.06
N THR A 52 16.54 9.27 10.81
CA THR A 52 17.90 8.80 10.49
C THR A 52 18.52 8.01 11.65
N LEU A 53 19.58 7.24 11.39
CA LEU A 53 20.29 6.48 12.42
C LEU A 53 21.67 7.05 12.78
N ASP A 54 22.19 8.00 12.00
CA ASP A 54 23.58 8.44 12.07
C ASP A 54 23.77 9.94 12.37
N ASP A 55 22.80 10.80 12.07
CA ASP A 55 22.85 12.23 12.38
C ASP A 55 22.39 12.54 13.83
N LEU A 56 23.13 12.01 14.80
CA LEU A 56 22.79 12.09 16.22
C LEU A 56 23.05 13.47 16.83
N ASP A 57 23.93 14.27 16.23
CA ASP A 57 24.13 15.66 16.63
C ASP A 57 22.90 16.51 16.30
N ALA A 58 22.35 16.38 15.08
CA ALA A 58 21.09 17.03 14.74
C ALA A 58 19.95 16.57 15.64
N ALA A 59 19.92 15.29 16.03
CA ALA A 59 18.91 14.77 16.95
C ALA A 59 18.99 15.43 18.33
N ARG A 60 20.21 15.54 18.88
CA ARG A 60 20.48 16.24 20.15
C ARG A 60 20.08 17.71 20.10
N GLU A 61 20.43 18.38 19.01
CA GLU A 61 20.08 19.78 18.79
C GLU A 61 18.56 19.98 18.71
N ALA A 62 17.86 19.17 17.91
CA ALA A 62 16.41 19.21 17.80
C ALA A 62 15.71 18.99 19.15
N VAL A 63 16.17 18.01 19.95
CA VAL A 63 15.66 17.79 21.32
C VAL A 63 15.89 19.03 22.19
N GLY A 64 17.07 19.66 22.09
CA GLY A 64 17.38 20.89 22.81
C GLY A 64 16.48 22.07 22.42
N VAL A 65 16.13 22.19 21.13
CA VAL A 65 15.16 23.18 20.65
C VAL A 65 13.77 22.87 21.20
N ILE A 66 13.30 21.63 21.08
CA ILE A 66 11.99 21.20 21.58
C ILE A 66 11.83 21.48 23.08
N ALA A 67 12.86 21.20 23.87
CA ALA A 67 12.87 21.42 25.32
C ALA A 67 12.65 22.87 25.75
N ARG A 68 12.95 23.84 24.88
CA ARG A 68 12.69 25.27 25.17
C ARG A 68 11.22 25.65 25.02
N HIS A 69 10.43 24.86 24.30
CA HIS A 69 9.05 25.21 23.93
C HIS A 69 8.01 24.26 24.52
N ALA A 70 8.28 22.95 24.49
CA ALA A 70 7.33 21.92 24.92
C ALA A 70 7.64 21.42 26.33
N ARG A 71 6.59 21.08 27.08
CA ARG A 71 6.72 20.48 28.42
C ARG A 71 6.72 18.97 28.38
N ARG A 72 6.12 18.39 27.35
CA ARG A 72 5.91 16.95 27.18
C ARG A 72 6.45 16.47 25.84
N LEU A 73 7.14 15.34 25.83
CA LEU A 73 7.65 14.71 24.61
C LEU A 73 7.34 13.21 24.60
N VAL A 74 6.69 12.72 23.55
CA VAL A 74 6.55 11.29 23.29
C VAL A 74 7.45 10.93 22.11
N PHE A 75 8.42 10.05 22.32
CA PHE A 75 9.35 9.62 21.29
C PHE A 75 8.96 8.23 20.78
N LEU A 76 8.79 8.12 19.46
CA LEU A 76 8.75 6.82 18.79
C LEU A 76 10.18 6.26 18.74
N SER A 77 10.51 5.49 19.77
CA SER A 77 11.79 4.82 19.92
C SER A 77 11.76 3.45 19.22
N SER A 78 12.61 2.51 19.66
CA SER A 78 12.68 1.14 19.15
C SER A 78 12.86 0.14 20.29
N ALA A 79 12.26 -1.04 20.16
CA ALA A 79 12.51 -2.17 21.06
C ALA A 79 13.95 -2.72 20.99
N ALA A 80 14.75 -2.28 20.00
CA ALA A 80 16.18 -2.58 19.94
C ALA A 80 17.00 -1.97 21.10
N VAL A 81 16.46 -0.96 21.80
CA VAL A 81 17.13 -0.35 22.95
C VAL A 81 17.12 -1.33 24.14
N ARG A 82 18.31 -1.76 24.56
CA ARG A 82 18.50 -2.61 25.75
C ARG A 82 18.87 -1.76 26.96
N ASP A 83 17.96 -1.68 27.92
CA ASP A 83 18.19 -0.94 29.16
C ASP A 83 19.33 -1.56 29.98
N GLY A 84 20.21 -0.73 30.53
CA GLY A 84 21.34 -1.16 31.37
C GLY A 84 22.49 -1.85 30.64
N ALA A 85 22.40 -2.05 29.32
CA ALA A 85 23.51 -2.56 28.53
C ALA A 85 24.67 -1.54 28.49
N ALA A 86 25.90 -2.01 28.73
CA ALA A 86 27.10 -1.19 28.63
C ALA A 86 27.25 -0.62 27.20
N GLU A 87 26.96 -1.45 26.20
CA GLU A 87 26.93 -1.07 24.78
C GLU A 87 25.69 -1.65 24.09
N GLN A 88 25.13 -0.89 23.15
CA GLN A 88 24.02 -1.35 22.30
C GLN A 88 24.58 -2.18 21.14
N GLY A 89 23.96 -3.32 20.86
CA GLY A 89 24.52 -4.36 19.98
C GLY A 89 24.41 -4.03 18.49
N ASP A 90 23.41 -3.25 18.11
CA ASP A 90 23.13 -2.89 16.72
C ASP A 90 22.96 -1.37 16.56
N VAL A 91 23.01 -0.93 15.29
CA VAL A 91 22.93 0.49 14.92
C VAL A 91 21.60 1.14 15.31
N ILE A 92 20.49 0.40 15.29
CA ILE A 92 19.16 0.90 15.63
C ILE A 92 19.11 1.14 17.14
N GLY A 93 19.52 0.15 17.94
CA GLY A 93 19.62 0.28 19.39
C GLY A 93 20.52 1.43 19.81
N ARG A 94 21.70 1.58 19.19
CA ARG A 94 22.64 2.69 19.44
C ARG A 94 21.98 4.05 19.19
N ALA A 95 21.42 4.25 18.00
CA ALA A 95 20.84 5.53 17.60
C ALA A 95 19.69 5.95 18.52
N HIS A 96 18.76 5.04 18.79
CA HIS A 96 17.60 5.33 19.63
C HIS A 96 18.01 5.56 21.10
N ALA A 97 18.95 4.78 21.64
CA ALA A 97 19.45 4.98 23.00
C ALA A 97 20.12 6.36 23.17
N GLU A 98 20.86 6.83 22.17
CA GLU A 98 21.46 8.17 22.21
C GLU A 98 20.42 9.29 22.22
N ILE A 99 19.35 9.15 21.43
CA ILE A 99 18.25 10.12 21.40
C ILE A 99 17.44 10.08 22.70
N GLU A 100 17.13 8.89 23.21
CA GLU A 100 16.47 8.71 24.51
C GLU A 100 17.26 9.38 25.63
N ARG A 101 18.59 9.19 25.70
CA ARG A 101 19.47 9.85 26.68
C ARG A 101 19.44 11.38 26.55
N ALA A 102 19.37 11.91 25.33
CA ALA A 102 19.24 13.35 25.11
C ALA A 102 17.91 13.89 25.65
N ILE A 103 16.82 13.16 25.42
CA ILE A 103 15.48 13.50 25.91
C ILE A 103 15.43 13.41 27.44
N GLU A 104 16.00 12.36 28.05
CA GLU A 104 16.04 12.20 29.50
C GLU A 104 16.75 13.38 30.19
N ARG A 105 17.82 13.90 29.58
CA ARG A 105 18.58 15.05 30.07
C ARG A 105 17.93 16.41 29.79
N SER A 106 16.86 16.46 28.99
CA SER A 106 16.22 17.71 28.57
C SER A 106 15.38 18.38 29.67
N GLY A 107 14.98 17.64 30.71
CA GLY A 107 14.08 18.13 31.76
C GLY A 107 12.58 18.12 31.38
N MET A 108 12.22 17.73 30.15
CA MET A 108 10.82 17.52 29.75
C MET A 108 10.21 16.28 30.42
N ALA A 109 8.88 16.29 30.58
CA ALA A 109 8.14 15.06 30.87
C ALA A 109 8.12 14.18 29.61
N TRP A 110 8.80 13.04 29.63
CA TRP A 110 8.97 12.20 28.45
C TRP A 110 8.25 10.85 28.55
N THR A 111 7.94 10.26 27.39
CA THR A 111 7.50 8.86 27.26
C THR A 111 8.16 8.24 26.04
N PHE A 112 8.69 7.02 26.18
CA PHE A 112 9.25 6.26 25.06
C PHE A 112 8.29 5.16 24.64
N VAL A 113 7.92 5.17 23.36
CA VAL A 113 7.15 4.10 22.74
C VAL A 113 8.12 3.29 21.89
N ARG A 114 8.43 2.07 22.31
CA ARG A 114 9.43 1.15 21.74
C ARG A 114 8.72 0.00 21.01
N PRO A 115 8.24 0.20 19.78
CA PRO A 115 7.66 -0.87 18.98
C PRO A 115 8.72 -1.88 18.51
N HIS A 116 8.26 -3.12 18.30
CA HIS A 116 8.95 -4.12 17.47
C HIS A 116 8.66 -3.88 15.97
N ALA A 117 8.84 -4.86 15.08
CA ALA A 117 8.57 -4.67 13.67
C ALA A 117 7.14 -4.20 13.39
N PHE A 118 6.99 -3.29 12.42
CA PHE A 118 5.67 -2.78 12.05
C PHE A 118 5.04 -3.79 11.11
N ALA A 119 3.74 -4.04 11.21
CA ALA A 119 3.01 -4.86 10.24
C ALA A 119 3.24 -4.33 8.81
N ALA A 120 3.23 -3.00 8.64
CA ALA A 120 3.54 -2.31 7.39
C ALA A 120 4.93 -2.61 6.78
N ASN A 121 5.87 -3.19 7.52
CA ASN A 121 7.16 -3.58 6.96
C ASN A 121 7.00 -4.56 5.78
N VAL A 122 5.94 -5.38 5.74
CA VAL A 122 5.71 -6.33 4.64
C VAL A 122 5.35 -5.66 3.31
N LEU A 123 5.03 -4.37 3.30
CA LEU A 123 4.70 -3.64 2.06
C LEU A 123 5.86 -3.60 1.06
N HIS A 124 7.11 -3.72 1.51
CA HIS A 124 8.27 -3.84 0.61
C HIS A 124 8.26 -5.14 -0.22
N TRP A 125 7.52 -6.18 0.20
CA TRP A 125 7.34 -7.41 -0.58
C TRP A 125 6.30 -7.24 -1.68
N ALA A 126 5.48 -6.19 -1.62
CA ALA A 126 4.38 -5.97 -2.55
C ALA A 126 4.80 -6.01 -4.03
N PRO A 127 5.97 -5.48 -4.47
CA PRO A 127 6.44 -5.64 -5.84
C PRO A 127 6.65 -7.11 -6.26
N ALA A 128 7.35 -7.91 -5.45
CA ALA A 128 7.61 -9.33 -5.72
C ALA A 128 6.31 -10.15 -5.66
N ILE A 129 5.47 -9.84 -4.68
CA ILE A 129 4.11 -10.39 -4.61
C ILE A 129 3.42 -10.07 -5.94
N ARG A 130 3.27 -8.81 -6.35
CA ARG A 130 2.64 -8.42 -7.65
C ARG A 130 3.22 -9.13 -8.87
N SER A 131 4.54 -9.16 -9.02
CA SER A 131 5.21 -9.85 -10.14
C SER A 131 5.04 -11.37 -10.11
N GLY A 132 4.73 -11.93 -8.93
CA GLY A 132 4.77 -13.37 -8.72
C GLY A 132 6.20 -13.91 -8.68
N GLU A 133 7.21 -13.06 -8.68
CA GLU A 133 8.59 -13.45 -8.38
C GLU A 133 8.69 -13.93 -6.92
N PRO A 134 9.67 -14.78 -6.60
CA PRO A 134 9.92 -15.15 -5.22
C PRO A 134 10.23 -13.93 -4.36
N VAL A 135 9.49 -13.78 -3.26
CA VAL A 135 9.83 -12.85 -2.19
C VAL A 135 11.14 -13.31 -1.56
N ARG A 136 12.15 -12.43 -1.55
CA ARG A 136 13.43 -12.69 -0.91
C ARG A 136 13.32 -12.36 0.57
N VAL A 137 13.45 -13.38 1.42
CA VAL A 137 13.24 -13.27 2.87
C VAL A 137 14.53 -13.63 3.60
N PRO A 138 15.24 -12.66 4.21
CA PRO A 138 16.34 -13.00 5.10
C PRO A 138 15.78 -13.57 6.42
N PHE A 139 16.48 -14.53 7.02
CA PHE A 139 16.15 -15.09 8.33
C PHE A 139 14.71 -15.65 8.39
N ALA A 140 14.34 -16.48 7.41
CA ALA A 140 12.95 -16.83 7.09
C ALA A 140 12.19 -17.50 8.25
N GLU A 141 12.91 -18.14 9.17
CA GLU A 141 12.37 -18.88 10.32
C GLU A 141 12.52 -18.15 11.66
N ILE A 142 13.13 -16.95 11.69
CA ILE A 142 13.26 -16.17 12.93
C ILE A 142 11.95 -15.38 13.14
N PRO A 143 11.19 -15.65 14.21
CA PRO A 143 9.92 -14.98 14.43
C PRO A 143 10.11 -13.54 14.93
N ASP A 144 9.25 -12.65 14.45
CA ASP A 144 9.04 -11.30 14.99
C ASP A 144 7.64 -11.20 15.61
N VAL A 145 7.27 -10.04 16.17
CA VAL A 145 5.97 -9.75 16.79
C VAL A 145 5.32 -8.52 16.14
N PRO A 146 4.91 -8.63 14.86
CA PRO A 146 4.52 -7.47 14.05
C PRO A 146 3.36 -6.70 14.67
N ILE A 147 3.59 -5.42 14.96
CA ILE A 147 2.61 -4.51 15.55
C ILE A 147 1.93 -3.67 14.47
N ASP A 148 0.61 -3.57 14.53
CA ASP A 148 -0.19 -2.65 13.71
C ASP A 148 0.11 -1.19 14.10
N GLU A 149 0.52 -0.37 13.14
CA GLU A 149 0.85 1.04 13.35
C GLU A 149 -0.29 1.87 13.96
N ARG A 150 -1.55 1.45 13.79
CA ARG A 150 -2.73 2.09 14.40
C ARG A 150 -2.75 1.88 15.91
N ASP A 151 -2.20 0.77 16.41
CA ASP A 151 -2.06 0.53 17.84
C ASP A 151 -0.88 1.32 18.43
N ILE A 152 0.23 1.44 17.69
CA ILE A 152 1.33 2.36 18.05
C ILE A 152 0.80 3.79 18.18
N ALA A 153 0.05 4.27 17.17
CA ALA A 153 -0.57 5.58 17.19
C ALA A 153 -1.53 5.76 18.37
N THR A 154 -2.32 4.73 18.71
CA THR A 154 -3.22 4.78 19.88
C THR A 154 -2.43 4.95 21.19
N VAL A 155 -1.32 4.22 21.35
CA VAL A 155 -0.44 4.33 22.53
C VAL A 155 0.21 5.73 22.60
N VAL A 156 0.71 6.24 21.47
CA VAL A 156 1.29 7.58 21.37
C VAL A 156 0.28 8.66 21.75
N VAL A 157 -0.94 8.60 21.21
CA VAL A 157 -2.01 9.58 21.49
C VAL A 157 -2.34 9.61 22.97
N ARG A 158 -2.46 8.46 23.63
CA ARG A 158 -2.69 8.39 25.08
C ARG A 158 -1.53 9.00 25.86
N ALA A 159 -0.29 8.62 25.54
CA ALA A 159 0.90 9.20 26.16
C ALA A 159 0.97 10.74 26.01
N LEU A 160 0.52 11.28 24.87
CA LEU A 160 0.48 12.73 24.63
C LEU A 160 -0.62 13.44 25.41
N THR A 161 -1.80 12.82 25.54
CA THR A 161 -3.03 13.52 25.96
C THR A 161 -3.48 13.23 27.38
N GLU A 162 -3.02 12.12 27.97
CA GLU A 162 -3.37 11.65 29.31
C GLU A 162 -2.20 11.90 30.29
N ASP A 163 -2.48 11.92 31.59
CA ASP A 163 -1.46 12.02 32.64
C ASP A 163 -1.01 10.61 33.10
N GLY A 164 0.13 10.52 33.79
CA GLY A 164 0.65 9.25 34.31
C GLY A 164 1.63 8.50 33.39
N HIS A 165 1.97 9.07 32.23
CA HIS A 165 2.92 8.47 31.27
C HIS A 165 4.36 9.02 31.38
N ALA A 166 4.59 10.03 32.23
CA ALA A 166 5.90 10.64 32.40
C ALA A 166 6.93 9.62 32.95
N GLY A 167 8.07 9.52 32.28
CA GLY A 167 9.13 8.55 32.60
C GLY A 167 8.86 7.11 32.13
N ALA A 168 7.73 6.86 31.45
CA ALA A 168 7.36 5.52 31.03
C ALA A 168 8.10 5.09 29.76
N ARG A 169 8.44 3.80 29.71
CA ARG A 169 8.98 3.10 28.54
C ARG A 169 8.01 1.98 28.18
N TYR A 170 7.35 2.11 27.04
CA TYR A 170 6.34 1.17 26.56
C TYR A 170 6.92 0.33 25.44
N GLU A 171 7.24 -0.93 25.73
CA GLU A 171 7.49 -1.92 24.68
C GLU A 171 6.16 -2.37 24.07
N VAL A 172 6.00 -2.19 22.76
CA VAL A 172 4.72 -2.39 22.05
C VAL A 172 4.87 -3.46 20.97
N THR A 173 4.00 -4.47 21.02
CA THR A 173 4.06 -5.64 20.13
C THR A 173 2.68 -5.99 19.60
N GLY A 174 2.64 -6.67 18.45
CA GLY A 174 1.44 -7.39 18.03
C GLY A 174 1.07 -8.51 19.01
N PRO A 175 -0.10 -9.14 18.84
CA PRO A 175 -0.57 -10.19 19.73
C PRO A 175 0.08 -11.56 19.46
N GLU A 176 0.83 -11.70 18.38
CA GLU A 176 1.29 -13.00 17.86
C GLU A 176 2.76 -12.93 17.42
N ARG A 177 3.48 -14.05 17.56
CA ARG A 177 4.82 -14.25 17.01
C ARG A 177 4.68 -14.87 15.63
N LEU A 178 5.26 -14.25 14.61
CA LEU A 178 5.15 -14.69 13.23
C LEU A 178 6.51 -14.68 12.54
N THR A 179 6.91 -15.82 11.97
CA THR A 179 8.04 -15.87 11.03
C THR A 179 7.68 -15.17 9.72
N PRO A 180 8.67 -14.68 8.96
CA PRO A 180 8.42 -14.16 7.60
C PRO A 180 7.59 -15.10 6.72
N VAL A 181 7.85 -16.41 6.78
CA VAL A 181 7.08 -17.43 6.04
C VAL A 181 5.61 -17.48 6.49
N GLN A 182 5.36 -17.39 7.80
CA GLN A 182 3.99 -17.33 8.32
C GLN A 182 3.27 -16.04 7.91
N GLN A 183 3.97 -14.91 7.87
CA GLN A 183 3.43 -13.64 7.37
C GLN A 183 3.06 -13.75 5.88
N LEU A 184 3.93 -14.34 5.05
CA LEU A 184 3.66 -14.57 3.62
C LEU A 184 2.47 -15.49 3.39
N ARG A 185 2.29 -16.52 4.23
CA ARG A 185 1.11 -17.39 4.18
C ARG A 185 -0.18 -16.61 4.48
N ILE A 186 -0.18 -15.77 5.52
CA ILE A 186 -1.33 -14.92 5.88
C ILE A 186 -1.64 -13.94 4.74
N ILE A 187 -0.60 -13.33 4.14
CA ILE A 187 -0.75 -12.49 2.96
C ILE A 187 -1.40 -13.28 1.83
N GLY A 188 -0.90 -14.48 1.55
CA GLY A 188 -1.41 -15.30 0.46
C GLY A 188 -2.87 -15.71 0.60
N GLU A 189 -3.27 -16.06 1.82
CA GLU A 189 -4.67 -16.33 2.17
C GLU A 189 -5.57 -15.11 1.91
N ALA A 190 -5.09 -13.90 2.20
CA ALA A 190 -5.86 -12.66 2.02
C ALA A 190 -5.90 -12.18 0.56
N VAL A 191 -4.82 -12.34 -0.20
CA VAL A 191 -4.76 -11.91 -1.61
C VAL A 191 -5.19 -12.99 -2.60
N GLY A 192 -5.61 -14.16 -2.11
CA GLY A 192 -6.10 -15.28 -2.93
C GLY A 192 -5.02 -15.99 -3.75
N ARG A 193 -3.74 -15.84 -3.38
CA ARG A 193 -2.61 -16.52 -4.05
C ARG A 193 -1.44 -16.67 -3.10
N GLU A 194 -0.81 -17.85 -3.10
CA GLU A 194 0.37 -18.09 -2.26
C GLU A 194 1.61 -17.40 -2.86
N PRO A 195 2.23 -16.42 -2.17
CA PRO A 195 3.47 -15.82 -2.64
C PRO A 195 4.59 -16.86 -2.62
N ARG A 196 5.28 -17.01 -3.75
CA ARG A 196 6.56 -17.73 -3.77
C ARG A 196 7.58 -16.97 -2.93
N TRP A 197 8.50 -17.69 -2.30
CA TRP A 197 9.56 -17.07 -1.53
C TRP A 197 10.83 -17.92 -1.56
N GLU A 198 11.95 -17.26 -1.35
CA GLU A 198 13.27 -17.88 -1.22
C GLU A 198 14.01 -17.21 -0.07
N GLU A 199 14.67 -18.01 0.77
CA GLU A 199 15.51 -17.46 1.82
C GLU A 199 16.73 -16.79 1.20
N THR A 200 16.97 -15.54 1.56
CA THR A 200 18.16 -14.81 1.13
C THR A 200 19.38 -15.39 1.85
N PRO A 201 20.41 -15.88 1.12
CA PRO A 201 21.65 -16.34 1.74
C PRO A 201 22.27 -15.24 2.62
N PRO A 202 22.83 -15.56 3.81
CA PRO A 202 23.37 -14.55 4.72
C PRO A 202 24.41 -13.64 4.08
N ASP A 203 25.30 -14.17 3.23
CA ASP A 203 26.33 -13.40 2.52
C ASP A 203 25.73 -12.44 1.48
N GLU A 204 24.62 -12.84 0.84
CA GLU A 204 23.87 -11.98 -0.07
C GLU A 204 23.16 -10.86 0.69
N TRP A 205 22.52 -11.18 1.82
CA TRP A 205 21.92 -10.18 2.68
C TRP A 205 22.95 -9.17 3.19
N GLU A 206 24.14 -9.62 3.63
CA GLU A 206 25.22 -8.73 4.05
C GLU A 206 25.69 -7.81 2.90
N ARG A 207 25.83 -8.34 1.68
CA ARG A 207 26.15 -7.51 0.50
C ARG A 207 25.07 -6.46 0.25
N GLN A 208 23.80 -6.85 0.28
CA GLN A 208 22.67 -5.93 0.10
C GLN A 208 22.70 -4.81 1.15
N MET A 209 22.99 -5.11 2.42
CA MET A 209 23.09 -4.07 3.46
C MET A 209 24.27 -3.11 3.22
N ARG A 210 25.42 -3.61 2.74
CA ARG A 210 26.56 -2.75 2.36
C ARG A 210 26.25 -1.84 1.17
N ASP A 211 25.48 -2.32 0.19
CA ASP A 211 25.01 -1.51 -0.95
C ASP A 211 24.10 -0.35 -0.51
N LEU A 212 23.51 -0.45 0.69
CA LEU A 212 22.77 0.62 1.36
C LEU A 212 23.67 1.56 2.19
N ALA A 213 24.98 1.51 1.96
CA ALA A 213 26.00 2.29 2.65
C ALA A 213 26.06 2.06 4.18
N MET A 214 25.66 0.86 4.65
CA MET A 214 25.90 0.44 6.03
C MET A 214 27.36 0.03 6.21
N SER A 215 27.96 0.38 7.35
CA SER A 215 29.32 -0.05 7.69
C SER A 215 29.37 -1.55 7.98
N ASP A 216 30.55 -2.18 7.83
CA ASP A 216 30.73 -3.60 8.17
C ASP A 216 30.36 -3.89 9.64
N GLU A 217 30.61 -2.95 10.54
CA GLU A 217 30.24 -3.05 11.95
C GLU A 217 28.71 -3.05 12.13
N ASP A 218 27.99 -2.16 11.43
CA ASP A 218 26.52 -2.10 11.51
C ASP A 218 25.87 -3.36 10.91
N VAL A 219 26.41 -3.87 9.80
CA VAL A 219 25.93 -5.12 9.18
C VAL A 219 26.15 -6.31 10.11
N ALA A 220 27.34 -6.42 10.72
CA ALA A 220 27.63 -7.47 11.69
C ALA A 220 26.74 -7.37 12.94
N GLY A 221 26.51 -6.15 13.44
CA GLY A 221 25.62 -5.90 14.57
C GLY A 221 24.17 -6.30 14.30
N LEU A 222 23.63 -5.94 13.13
CA LEU A 222 22.28 -6.36 12.71
C LEU A 222 22.18 -7.87 12.56
N ARG A 223 23.18 -8.53 11.95
CA ARG A 223 23.22 -9.99 11.84
C ARG A 223 23.17 -10.64 13.22
N GLN A 224 23.96 -10.14 14.15
CA GLN A 224 23.98 -10.65 15.52
C GLN A 224 22.63 -10.43 16.21
N ALA A 225 21.98 -9.28 16.03
CA ALA A 225 20.66 -9.02 16.59
C ALA A 225 19.59 -10.01 16.09
N TYR A 226 19.64 -10.39 14.81
CA TYR A 226 18.77 -11.45 14.28
C TYR A 226 19.08 -12.82 14.90
N GLU A 227 20.35 -13.18 15.06
CA GLU A 227 20.74 -14.44 15.71
C GLU A 227 20.31 -14.47 17.19
N ASP A 228 20.42 -13.35 17.89
CA ASP A 228 19.97 -13.21 19.28
C ASP A 228 18.47 -13.52 19.39
N LEU A 229 17.63 -13.06 18.45
CA LEU A 229 16.19 -13.37 18.39
C LEU A 229 15.90 -14.87 18.23
N ARG A 230 16.80 -15.64 17.62
CA ARG A 230 16.67 -17.11 17.53
C ARG A 230 16.81 -17.75 18.90
N SER A 231 17.73 -17.27 19.72
CA SER A 231 18.00 -17.80 21.06
C SER A 231 17.06 -17.23 22.14
N ALA A 232 16.63 -15.98 21.98
CA ALA A 232 15.78 -15.24 22.90
C ALA A 232 14.66 -14.52 22.13
N PRO A 233 13.56 -15.23 21.80
CA PRO A 233 12.50 -14.69 20.96
C PRO A 233 11.80 -13.46 21.56
N ALA A 234 11.59 -12.42 20.74
CA ALA A 234 10.97 -11.13 21.10
C ALA A 234 9.65 -11.27 21.89
N PRO A 235 9.50 -10.74 23.11
CA PRO A 235 8.32 -10.99 23.95
C PRO A 235 7.02 -10.55 23.26
N VAL A 236 5.88 -11.16 23.61
CA VAL A 236 4.55 -10.61 23.30
C VAL A 236 4.08 -9.87 24.54
N THR A 237 3.91 -8.56 24.44
CA THR A 237 3.50 -7.70 25.56
C THR A 237 2.00 -7.45 25.54
N ASP A 238 1.44 -7.11 26.70
CA ASP A 238 0.04 -6.68 26.82
C ASP A 238 -0.11 -5.15 26.87
N THR A 239 0.92 -4.40 26.43
CA THR A 239 0.97 -2.93 26.53
C THR A 239 -0.22 -2.25 25.85
N VAL A 240 -0.58 -2.68 24.64
CA VAL A 240 -1.77 -2.15 23.94
C VAL A 240 -3.03 -2.39 24.76
N ARG A 241 -3.21 -3.60 25.30
CA ARG A 241 -4.38 -3.94 26.14
C ARG A 241 -4.44 -3.11 27.41
N ARG A 242 -3.32 -2.98 28.13
CA ARG A 242 -3.25 -2.22 29.39
C ARG A 242 -3.59 -0.74 29.17
N LEU A 243 -3.09 -0.14 28.08
CA LEU A 243 -3.27 1.28 27.83
C LEU A 243 -4.60 1.60 27.14
N THR A 244 -5.12 0.70 26.29
CA THR A 244 -6.26 1.01 25.43
C THR A 244 -7.56 0.29 25.80
N GLY A 245 -7.49 -0.74 26.66
CA GLY A 245 -8.62 -1.58 27.05
C GLY A 245 -9.01 -2.64 26.01
N ARG A 246 -8.38 -2.66 24.84
CA ARG A 246 -8.63 -3.64 23.76
C ARG A 246 -7.35 -4.41 23.41
N PRO A 247 -7.44 -5.67 22.95
CA PRO A 247 -6.28 -6.39 22.45
C PRO A 247 -5.63 -5.64 21.27
N ALA A 248 -4.34 -5.91 21.05
CA ALA A 248 -3.66 -5.47 19.83
C ALA A 248 -4.30 -6.15 18.61
N ARG A 249 -4.35 -5.43 17.48
CA ARG A 249 -4.80 -5.96 16.19
C ARG A 249 -3.85 -7.06 15.73
N THR A 250 -4.43 -8.11 15.16
CA THR A 250 -3.66 -9.22 14.60
C THR A 250 -3.03 -8.82 13.26
N PHE A 251 -1.95 -9.50 12.88
CA PHE A 251 -1.36 -9.30 11.55
C PHE A 251 -2.35 -9.66 10.43
N ARG A 252 -3.22 -10.64 10.66
CA ARG A 252 -4.29 -11.02 9.71
C ARG A 252 -5.30 -9.90 9.47
N GLU A 253 -5.74 -9.21 10.52
CA GLU A 253 -6.61 -8.04 10.38
C GLU A 253 -5.92 -6.93 9.59
N TRP A 254 -4.65 -6.65 9.90
CA TRP A 254 -3.85 -5.67 9.16
C TRP A 254 -3.74 -6.03 7.67
N VAL A 255 -3.41 -7.28 7.33
CA VAL A 255 -3.33 -7.73 5.93
C VAL A 255 -4.68 -7.61 5.22
N GLY A 256 -5.79 -7.93 5.88
CA GLY A 256 -7.13 -7.76 5.31
C GLY A 256 -7.42 -6.31 4.93
N ASP A 257 -7.02 -5.37 5.78
CA ASP A 257 -7.19 -3.92 5.52
C ASP A 257 -6.23 -3.40 4.42
N HIS A 258 -5.06 -4.03 4.26
CA HIS A 258 -3.97 -3.60 3.36
C HIS A 258 -3.76 -4.48 2.12
N ALA A 259 -4.67 -5.41 1.83
CA ALA A 259 -4.54 -6.33 0.68
C ALA A 259 -4.33 -5.59 -0.66
N GLY A 260 -4.93 -4.40 -0.81
CA GLY A 260 -4.80 -3.55 -1.99
C GLY A 260 -3.42 -2.90 -2.12
N ASP A 261 -2.78 -2.54 -1.00
CA ASP A 261 -1.41 -2.02 -1.01
C ASP A 261 -0.41 -3.12 -1.42
N LEU A 262 -0.69 -4.37 -1.05
CA LEU A 262 0.10 -5.55 -1.41
C LEU A 262 -0.08 -5.94 -2.89
N MET A 263 -1.29 -5.78 -3.44
CA MET A 263 -1.62 -6.12 -4.83
C MET A 263 -1.43 -4.95 -5.82
N GLY A 264 -1.18 -3.73 -5.33
CA GLY A 264 -1.01 -2.52 -6.13
C GLY A 264 -2.31 -1.73 -6.31
N PRO A 265 -2.23 -0.40 -6.50
CA PRO A 265 -3.43 0.43 -6.56
C PRO A 265 -4.24 0.08 -7.81
N LEU A 266 -5.53 -0.18 -7.65
CA LEU A 266 -6.46 -0.20 -8.77
C LEU A 266 -6.58 1.19 -9.42
N PRO A 267 -7.05 1.29 -10.67
CA PRO A 267 -7.31 2.59 -11.28
C PRO A 267 -8.27 3.40 -10.41
N ARG A 268 -7.95 4.68 -10.18
CA ARG A 268 -8.94 5.63 -9.63
C ARG A 268 -9.96 5.95 -10.71
N VAL A 269 -10.98 5.10 -10.84
CA VAL A 269 -11.96 5.19 -11.94
C VAL A 269 -12.66 6.55 -11.97
N ARG A 270 -13.03 7.09 -10.79
CA ARG A 270 -13.76 8.36 -10.64
C ARG A 270 -12.89 9.62 -10.60
N ARG A 271 -11.63 9.55 -11.04
CA ARG A 271 -10.74 10.73 -11.06
C ARG A 271 -11.31 11.80 -11.99
N GLY A 272 -11.38 13.05 -11.51
CA GLY A 272 -12.05 14.15 -12.23
C GLY A 272 -11.24 14.72 -13.39
N ASP A 273 -9.96 14.37 -13.48
CA ASP A 273 -9.02 14.79 -14.52
C ASP A 273 -8.97 13.84 -15.72
N SER A 274 -9.70 12.69 -15.69
CA SER A 274 -9.77 11.77 -16.82
C SER A 274 -10.97 12.05 -17.73
N GLY A 275 -10.69 12.47 -18.96
CA GLY A 275 -11.69 12.68 -20.01
C GLY A 275 -11.86 11.49 -20.97
N LEU A 276 -10.95 10.52 -20.93
CA LEU A 276 -10.96 9.35 -21.81
C LEU A 276 -10.38 8.12 -21.10
N VAL A 277 -11.04 6.97 -21.28
CA VAL A 277 -10.56 5.65 -20.87
C VAL A 277 -10.47 4.77 -22.11
N LEU A 278 -9.42 3.95 -22.23
CA LEU A 278 -9.42 2.89 -23.23
C LEU A 278 -9.55 1.56 -22.52
N VAL A 279 -10.31 0.67 -23.13
CA VAL A 279 -10.46 -0.70 -22.66
C VAL A 279 -10.08 -1.60 -23.82
N SER A 280 -9.10 -2.45 -23.58
CA SER A 280 -8.67 -3.47 -24.52
C SER A 280 -8.30 -4.74 -23.80
N THR A 281 -8.51 -5.86 -24.48
CA THR A 281 -8.21 -7.18 -23.95
C THR A 281 -7.25 -7.90 -24.88
N TRP A 282 -6.20 -8.49 -24.33
CA TRP A 282 -5.34 -9.42 -25.05
C TRP A 282 -5.69 -10.84 -24.64
N THR A 283 -5.60 -11.79 -25.57
CA THR A 283 -5.80 -13.22 -25.31
C THR A 283 -4.51 -13.98 -25.60
N LEU A 284 -4.15 -14.83 -24.64
CA LEU A 284 -2.94 -15.64 -24.64
C LEU A 284 -3.29 -17.13 -24.59
N PRO A 285 -2.33 -18.02 -24.95
CA PRO A 285 -2.53 -19.47 -24.90
C PRO A 285 -2.75 -20.03 -23.49
N ASP A 286 -2.13 -19.44 -22.47
CA ASP A 286 -2.07 -19.97 -21.11
C ASP A 286 -1.66 -18.88 -20.09
N ALA A 287 -1.66 -19.24 -18.81
CA ALA A 287 -1.44 -18.33 -17.69
C ALA A 287 0.01 -17.84 -17.57
N GLU A 288 0.97 -18.63 -18.06
CA GLU A 288 2.37 -18.23 -18.09
C GLU A 288 2.57 -17.11 -19.11
N ARG A 289 2.06 -17.29 -20.34
CA ARG A 289 2.06 -16.28 -21.40
C ARG A 289 1.22 -15.06 -21.02
N GLN A 290 0.09 -15.24 -20.33
CA GLN A 290 -0.74 -14.15 -19.81
C GLN A 290 0.06 -13.22 -18.90
N ARG A 291 0.80 -13.79 -17.92
CA ARG A 291 1.64 -13.02 -17.00
C ARG A 291 2.81 -12.35 -17.72
N ALA A 292 3.50 -13.10 -18.58
CA ALA A 292 4.61 -12.54 -19.37
C ALA A 292 4.16 -11.35 -20.22
N ALA A 293 2.98 -11.42 -20.85
CA ALA A 293 2.43 -10.31 -21.63
C ALA A 293 2.07 -9.10 -20.76
N ALA A 294 1.51 -9.34 -19.57
CA ALA A 294 1.20 -8.27 -18.61
C ALA A 294 2.47 -7.58 -18.09
N ASP A 295 3.53 -8.33 -17.82
CA ASP A 295 4.84 -7.78 -17.43
C ASP A 295 5.47 -6.98 -18.56
N ALA A 296 5.55 -7.55 -19.77
CA ALA A 296 6.09 -6.87 -20.93
C ALA A 296 5.34 -5.55 -21.22
N ALA A 297 4.01 -5.54 -21.08
CA ALA A 297 3.23 -4.32 -21.24
C ALA A 297 3.57 -3.26 -20.19
N MET A 298 3.78 -3.64 -18.93
CA MET A 298 4.14 -2.71 -17.85
C MET A 298 5.57 -2.20 -17.96
N ASP A 299 6.51 -3.05 -18.35
CA ASP A 299 7.92 -2.70 -18.51
C ASP A 299 8.13 -1.79 -19.72
N ALA A 300 7.36 -1.99 -20.79
CA ALA A 300 7.34 -1.10 -21.94
C ALA A 300 6.94 0.36 -21.60
N TRP A 301 6.23 0.59 -20.49
CA TRP A 301 5.94 1.92 -19.95
C TRP A 301 7.00 2.45 -18.97
N ARG A 302 7.76 1.55 -18.34
CA ARG A 302 8.84 1.90 -17.41
C ARG A 302 10.06 2.43 -18.17
N ASP A 303 10.37 1.82 -19.31
CA ASP A 303 11.59 2.07 -20.07
C ASP A 303 11.44 3.21 -21.09
N ALA A 304 10.25 3.81 -21.16
CA ALA A 304 9.93 4.92 -22.06
C ALA A 304 9.44 6.15 -21.29
N PRO A 305 9.63 7.37 -21.84
CA PRO A 305 9.02 8.56 -21.28
C PRO A 305 7.50 8.40 -21.16
N TRP A 306 6.97 8.72 -19.98
CA TRP A 306 5.52 8.68 -19.75
C TRP A 306 4.81 9.68 -20.67
N PRO A 307 3.77 9.28 -21.42
CA PRO A 307 3.13 10.19 -22.38
C PRO A 307 2.46 11.38 -21.72
N ALA A 308 2.59 12.55 -22.35
CA ALA A 308 1.88 13.75 -21.93
C ALA A 308 0.35 13.51 -21.95
N GLY A 309 -0.31 13.75 -20.83
CA GLY A 309 -1.75 13.58 -20.67
C GLY A 309 -2.23 12.13 -20.46
N MET A 310 -1.33 11.14 -20.44
CA MET A 310 -1.65 9.83 -19.88
C MET A 310 -1.63 9.92 -18.36
N LEU A 311 -2.70 9.48 -17.72
CA LEU A 311 -2.91 9.67 -16.28
C LEU A 311 -2.62 8.41 -15.46
N SER A 312 -2.92 7.24 -16.04
CA SER A 312 -2.62 5.94 -15.47
C SER A 312 -2.66 4.87 -16.56
N HIS A 313 -1.98 3.76 -16.33
CA HIS A 313 -2.13 2.51 -17.07
C HIS A 313 -2.33 1.38 -16.07
N SER A 314 -3.51 0.79 -16.04
CA SER A 314 -3.77 -0.40 -15.23
C SER A 314 -3.81 -1.63 -16.12
N VAL A 315 -3.13 -2.68 -15.69
CA VAL A 315 -3.17 -4.02 -16.27
C VAL A 315 -3.80 -4.94 -15.24
N LEU A 316 -4.76 -5.76 -15.65
CA LEU A 316 -5.44 -6.75 -14.81
C LEU A 316 -5.41 -8.11 -15.50
N LEU A 317 -5.30 -9.19 -14.72
CA LEU A 317 -5.24 -10.55 -15.24
C LEU A 317 -6.63 -11.20 -15.21
N GLY A 318 -7.05 -11.78 -16.32
CA GLY A 318 -8.28 -12.56 -16.40
C GLY A 318 -8.21 -13.79 -15.52
N THR A 319 -9.29 -14.08 -14.78
CA THR A 319 -9.38 -15.29 -13.95
C THR A 319 -9.44 -16.58 -14.77
N ASP A 320 -9.59 -16.46 -16.09
CA ASP A 320 -9.52 -17.56 -17.07
C ASP A 320 -8.08 -18.04 -17.33
N GLY A 321 -7.07 -17.33 -16.82
CA GLY A 321 -5.66 -17.61 -17.06
C GLY A 321 -5.22 -17.34 -18.50
N ARG A 322 -5.96 -16.55 -19.28
CA ARG A 322 -5.68 -16.31 -20.70
C ARG A 322 -5.82 -14.85 -21.10
N THR A 323 -6.68 -14.08 -20.45
CA THR A 323 -6.96 -12.70 -20.88
C THR A 323 -6.18 -11.67 -20.07
N VAL A 324 -5.74 -10.59 -20.70
CA VAL A 324 -5.13 -9.44 -20.03
C VAL A 324 -5.97 -8.22 -20.35
N LEU A 325 -6.48 -7.54 -19.34
CA LEU A 325 -7.23 -6.30 -19.49
C LEU A 325 -6.30 -5.10 -19.34
N HIS A 326 -6.32 -4.20 -20.31
CA HIS A 326 -5.67 -2.90 -20.23
C HIS A 326 -6.73 -1.82 -20.00
N TYR A 327 -6.47 -0.97 -19.02
CA TYR A 327 -7.30 0.16 -18.62
C TYR A 327 -6.44 1.42 -18.45
N PRO A 328 -5.98 2.04 -19.55
CA PRO A 328 -5.35 3.36 -19.48
C PRO A 328 -6.38 4.50 -19.35
N GLN A 329 -6.05 5.47 -18.51
CA GLN A 329 -6.80 6.72 -18.35
C GLN A 329 -6.00 7.87 -18.95
N TRP A 330 -6.68 8.75 -19.68
CA TRP A 330 -6.11 9.93 -20.32
C TRP A 330 -6.91 11.18 -19.94
N THR A 331 -6.25 12.33 -20.03
CA THR A 331 -6.92 13.64 -19.85
C THR A 331 -8.01 13.89 -20.88
N GLY A 332 -7.87 13.34 -22.10
CA GLY A 332 -8.89 13.42 -23.15
C GLY A 332 -8.42 12.87 -24.49
N ASP A 333 -9.29 12.98 -25.50
CA ASP A 333 -9.05 12.49 -26.86
C ASP A 333 -7.80 13.11 -27.51
N ASP A 334 -7.56 14.41 -27.32
CA ASP A 334 -6.42 15.10 -27.94
C ASP A 334 -5.07 14.57 -27.43
N ALA A 335 -4.98 14.29 -26.12
CA ALA A 335 -3.78 13.72 -25.51
C ALA A 335 -3.50 12.32 -26.06
N PHE A 336 -4.53 11.48 -26.13
CA PHE A 336 -4.41 10.15 -26.70
C PHE A 336 -4.06 10.19 -28.20
N ALA A 337 -4.71 11.05 -28.98
CA ALA A 337 -4.42 11.20 -30.40
C ALA A 337 -3.01 11.74 -30.65
N SER A 338 -2.51 12.63 -29.77
CA SER A 338 -1.12 13.08 -29.80
C SER A 338 -0.15 11.93 -29.57
N PHE A 339 -0.39 11.13 -28.53
CA PHE A 339 0.37 9.93 -28.27
C PHE A 339 0.38 8.99 -29.48
N GLN A 340 -0.76 8.66 -30.07
CA GLN A 340 -0.82 7.78 -31.25
C GLN A 340 0.01 8.28 -32.45
N ARG A 341 0.21 9.61 -32.59
CA ARG A 341 1.03 10.19 -33.65
C ARG A 341 2.53 10.15 -33.33
N THR A 342 2.88 10.26 -32.05
CA THR A 342 4.27 10.41 -31.61
C THR A 342 4.87 9.11 -31.09
N ASP A 343 4.04 8.13 -30.77
CA ASP A 343 4.48 6.87 -30.20
C ASP A 343 5.12 5.99 -31.28
N PRO A 344 6.40 5.63 -31.14
CA PRO A 344 7.06 4.80 -32.14
C PRO A 344 6.46 3.38 -32.14
N PRO A 345 6.30 2.74 -33.32
CA PRO A 345 5.81 1.35 -33.45
C PRO A 345 6.58 0.33 -32.59
N THR A 346 7.82 0.68 -32.26
CA THR A 346 8.78 -0.14 -31.53
C THR A 346 8.30 -0.63 -30.17
N ARG A 347 7.34 0.03 -29.51
CA ARG A 347 6.81 -0.45 -28.21
C ARG A 347 5.94 -1.70 -28.37
N VAL A 348 5.09 -1.73 -29.40
CA VAL A 348 4.27 -2.91 -29.66
C VAL A 348 5.15 -4.04 -30.17
N GLU A 349 6.13 -3.72 -31.01
CA GLU A 349 7.12 -4.66 -31.52
C GLU A 349 7.94 -5.29 -30.38
N SER A 350 8.43 -4.51 -29.40
CA SER A 350 9.19 -5.08 -28.28
C SER A 350 8.38 -6.04 -27.42
N ILE A 351 7.08 -5.76 -27.22
CA ILE A 351 6.16 -6.66 -26.51
C ILE A 351 5.91 -7.94 -27.33
N ASP A 352 5.71 -7.82 -28.64
CA ASP A 352 5.48 -8.96 -29.53
C ASP A 352 6.74 -9.84 -29.68
N GLU A 353 7.93 -9.25 -29.66
CA GLU A 353 9.20 -9.96 -29.63
C GLU A 353 9.40 -10.70 -28.30
N ALA A 354 9.11 -10.04 -27.17
CA ALA A 354 9.21 -10.64 -25.84
C ALA A 354 8.18 -11.77 -25.64
N VAL A 355 6.96 -11.59 -26.15
CA VAL A 355 5.83 -12.50 -25.97
C VAL A 355 5.09 -12.72 -27.28
N PRO A 356 5.57 -13.66 -28.13
CA PRO A 356 4.94 -13.93 -29.41
C PRO A 356 3.56 -14.60 -29.25
N GLY A 357 2.67 -14.33 -30.21
CA GLY A 357 1.34 -14.96 -30.27
C GLY A 357 0.24 -14.25 -29.50
N ILE A 358 0.42 -12.97 -29.13
CA ILE A 358 -0.63 -12.15 -28.51
C ILE A 358 -1.76 -11.90 -29.52
N VAL A 359 -2.98 -12.28 -29.16
CA VAL A 359 -4.18 -11.88 -29.90
C VAL A 359 -4.76 -10.62 -29.26
N ARG A 360 -4.69 -9.48 -29.95
CA ARG A 360 -5.24 -8.20 -29.47
C ARG A 360 -6.69 -8.04 -29.94
N ASN A 361 -7.66 -8.10 -29.02
CA ASN A 361 -9.10 -8.13 -29.32
C ASN A 361 -9.70 -6.73 -29.59
N GLY A 362 -8.89 -5.81 -30.10
CA GLY A 362 -9.28 -4.41 -30.33
C GLY A 362 -9.20 -3.52 -29.10
N VAL A 363 -9.39 -2.23 -29.34
CA VAL A 363 -9.35 -1.17 -28.32
C VAL A 363 -10.59 -0.31 -28.49
N THR A 364 -11.40 -0.23 -27.45
CA THR A 364 -12.59 0.63 -27.44
C THR A 364 -12.35 1.82 -26.52
N ARG A 365 -12.74 3.00 -27.00
CA ARG A 365 -12.64 4.26 -26.27
C ARG A 365 -13.94 4.52 -25.51
N TYR A 366 -13.81 4.94 -24.25
CA TYR A 366 -14.91 5.10 -23.33
C TYR A 366 -14.84 6.42 -22.57
N ARG A 367 -15.99 6.92 -22.14
CA ARG A 367 -16.10 7.96 -21.12
C ARG A 367 -16.88 7.44 -19.92
N LEU A 368 -16.41 7.74 -18.72
CA LEU A 368 -17.15 7.45 -17.50
C LEU A 368 -18.46 8.26 -17.54
N HIS A 369 -19.59 7.57 -17.44
CA HIS A 369 -20.90 8.20 -17.46
C HIS A 369 -21.45 8.35 -16.04
N ARG A 370 -21.49 7.26 -15.26
CA ARG A 370 -22.06 7.26 -13.92
C ARG A 370 -21.38 6.21 -13.05
N SER A 371 -21.40 6.44 -11.74
CA SER A 371 -20.90 5.46 -10.77
C SER A 371 -21.86 5.32 -9.61
N ALA A 372 -22.02 4.09 -9.13
CA ALA A 372 -22.59 3.77 -7.84
C ALA A 372 -21.45 3.35 -6.91
N VAL A 373 -21.26 4.06 -5.80
CA VAL A 373 -20.25 3.71 -4.79
C VAL A 373 -21.01 3.33 -3.53
N PHE A 374 -20.74 2.14 -3.01
CA PHE A 374 -21.49 1.62 -1.88
C PHE A 374 -20.92 2.11 -0.53
N PRO A 375 -21.76 2.24 0.52
CA PRO A 375 -21.37 2.93 1.75
C PRO A 375 -20.30 2.20 2.58
N ARG A 376 -20.13 0.88 2.39
CA ARG A 376 -19.10 0.07 3.03
C ARG A 376 -17.94 -0.09 2.05
N PRO A 377 -16.81 0.62 2.24
CA PRO A 377 -15.65 0.49 1.36
C PRO A 377 -15.14 -0.95 1.43
N VAL A 378 -14.86 -1.54 0.28
CA VAL A 378 -14.12 -2.80 0.18
C VAL A 378 -12.88 -2.55 -0.65
N THR A 379 -11.80 -3.27 -0.35
CA THR A 379 -10.64 -3.34 -1.22
C THR A 379 -10.96 -4.35 -2.33
N PRO A 380 -11.07 -3.94 -3.61
CA PRO A 380 -11.50 -4.87 -4.64
C PRO A 380 -10.40 -5.90 -4.95
N GLY A 381 -10.70 -7.18 -4.73
CA GLY A 381 -9.86 -8.31 -5.13
C GLY A 381 -10.26 -8.91 -6.49
N VAL A 382 -11.49 -8.64 -6.96
CA VAL A 382 -12.00 -9.05 -8.27
C VAL A 382 -12.75 -7.90 -8.92
N ILE A 383 -12.49 -7.70 -10.21
CA ILE A 383 -13.20 -6.77 -11.09
C ILE A 383 -14.00 -7.57 -12.10
N ALA A 384 -15.31 -7.37 -12.14
CA ALA A 384 -16.15 -7.88 -13.21
C ALA A 384 -16.36 -6.78 -14.26
N LEU A 385 -16.00 -7.07 -15.51
CA LEU A 385 -16.28 -6.21 -16.65
C LEU A 385 -17.47 -6.78 -17.41
N GLU A 386 -18.61 -6.10 -17.33
CA GLU A 386 -19.82 -6.49 -18.06
C GLU A 386 -20.02 -5.58 -19.27
N SER A 387 -20.22 -6.17 -20.44
CA SER A 387 -20.38 -5.45 -21.71
C SER A 387 -21.81 -5.57 -22.25
N PHE A 388 -22.37 -4.42 -22.63
CA PHE A 388 -23.72 -4.30 -23.21
C PHE A 388 -23.61 -3.62 -24.58
N ARG A 389 -24.08 -4.28 -25.65
CA ARG A 389 -24.25 -3.62 -26.95
C ARG A 389 -25.51 -2.76 -26.92
N VAL A 390 -25.41 -1.55 -27.45
CA VAL A 390 -26.51 -0.59 -27.52
C VAL A 390 -26.52 0.10 -28.87
N ASP A 391 -27.69 0.53 -29.32
CA ASP A 391 -27.84 1.14 -30.65
C ASP A 391 -27.28 2.57 -30.73
N SER A 392 -27.13 3.24 -29.60
CA SER A 392 -26.63 4.62 -29.51
C SER A 392 -26.20 4.98 -28.09
N GLY A 393 -25.42 6.06 -27.97
CA GLY A 393 -25.02 6.60 -26.67
C GLY A 393 -26.20 7.01 -25.79
N ASP A 394 -27.29 7.51 -26.38
CA ASP A 394 -28.52 7.84 -25.63
C ASP A 394 -29.25 6.61 -25.12
N ALA A 395 -29.30 5.54 -25.91
CA ALA A 395 -29.80 4.24 -25.44
C ALA A 395 -28.93 3.71 -24.29
N GLY A 396 -27.60 3.86 -24.39
CA GLY A 396 -26.66 3.53 -23.34
C GLY A 396 -26.90 4.30 -22.03
N ARG A 397 -27.10 5.62 -22.08
CA ARG A 397 -27.44 6.43 -20.90
C ARG A 397 -28.73 5.97 -20.25
N LYS A 398 -29.79 5.78 -21.05
CA LYS A 398 -31.10 5.29 -20.56
C LYS A 398 -30.99 3.91 -19.90
N LEU A 399 -30.17 3.02 -20.46
CA LEU A 399 -29.89 1.70 -19.87
C LEU A 399 -29.24 1.86 -18.50
N VAL A 400 -28.15 2.64 -18.40
CA VAL A 400 -27.43 2.87 -17.14
C VAL A 400 -28.35 3.48 -16.08
N ASP A 401 -29.11 4.51 -16.44
CA ASP A 401 -30.04 5.16 -15.51
C ASP A 401 -31.14 4.21 -15.03
N SER A 402 -31.63 3.34 -15.92
CA SER A 402 -32.64 2.33 -15.58
C SER A 402 -32.09 1.23 -14.66
N LEU A 403 -30.83 0.83 -14.85
CA LEU A 403 -30.15 -0.13 -13.97
C LEU A 403 -29.97 0.46 -12.56
N LEU A 404 -29.46 1.68 -12.48
CA LEU A 404 -29.19 2.35 -11.21
C LEU A 404 -30.47 2.73 -10.46
N ALA A 405 -31.54 3.12 -11.16
CA ALA A 405 -32.84 3.40 -10.55
C ALA A 405 -33.53 2.18 -9.95
N ARG A 406 -33.03 0.96 -10.22
CA ARG A 406 -33.52 -0.29 -9.65
C ARG A 406 -32.51 -0.94 -8.71
N HIS A 407 -31.34 -0.33 -8.53
CA HIS A 407 -30.27 -0.91 -7.74
C HIS A 407 -30.60 -0.72 -6.24
N PRO A 408 -30.85 -1.79 -5.46
CA PRO A 408 -31.36 -1.66 -4.08
C PRO A 408 -30.48 -0.80 -3.17
N ALA A 409 -29.15 -0.92 -3.33
CA ALA A 409 -28.18 -0.12 -2.59
C ALA A 409 -28.18 1.38 -2.94
N ILE A 410 -28.77 1.76 -4.08
CA ILE A 410 -28.88 3.15 -4.54
C ILE A 410 -30.28 3.71 -4.26
N THR A 411 -31.32 2.89 -4.38
CA THR A 411 -32.70 3.30 -4.09
C THR A 411 -33.01 3.36 -2.60
N GLY A 412 -32.18 2.73 -1.76
CA GLY A 412 -32.40 2.62 -0.31
C GLY A 412 -33.32 1.46 0.08
N ASP A 413 -33.73 0.63 -0.89
CA ASP A 413 -34.63 -0.50 -0.69
C ASP A 413 -33.91 -1.78 -0.20
N GLY A 414 -32.59 -1.74 -0.05
CA GLY A 414 -31.81 -2.85 0.49
C GLY A 414 -30.32 -2.55 0.65
N GLU A 415 -29.62 -3.36 1.44
CA GLU A 415 -28.16 -3.28 1.52
C GLU A 415 -27.52 -3.80 0.21
N PRO A 416 -26.37 -3.23 -0.22
CA PRO A 416 -25.57 -3.82 -1.28
C PRO A 416 -25.16 -5.25 -0.92
N PRO A 417 -24.99 -6.15 -1.91
CA PRO A 417 -24.48 -7.48 -1.67
C PRO A 417 -23.17 -7.43 -0.88
N SER A 418 -23.04 -8.30 0.12
CA SER A 418 -21.83 -8.36 0.94
C SER A 418 -20.59 -8.59 0.07
N GLY A 419 -19.63 -7.67 0.15
CA GLY A 419 -18.39 -7.68 -0.62
C GLY A 419 -18.46 -6.92 -1.96
N ALA A 420 -19.58 -6.31 -2.34
CA ALA A 420 -19.64 -5.40 -3.49
C ALA A 420 -19.15 -3.99 -3.10
N GLY A 421 -18.29 -3.38 -3.91
CA GLY A 421 -17.67 -2.07 -3.64
C GLY A 421 -18.28 -0.92 -4.43
N ALA A 422 -18.20 -1.00 -5.75
CA ALA A 422 -18.68 0.03 -6.65
C ALA A 422 -19.01 -0.52 -8.03
N GLU A 423 -19.84 0.21 -8.76
CA GLU A 423 -20.12 -0.02 -10.18
C GLU A 423 -19.82 1.26 -10.96
N HIS A 424 -19.01 1.15 -12.01
CA HIS A 424 -18.59 2.26 -12.84
C HIS A 424 -18.99 2.04 -14.29
N PHE A 425 -20.03 2.74 -14.71
CA PHE A 425 -20.60 2.63 -16.04
C PHE A 425 -19.91 3.59 -17.00
N HIS A 426 -19.34 3.04 -18.05
CA HIS A 426 -18.75 3.81 -19.14
C HIS A 426 -19.53 3.61 -20.43
N ILE A 427 -19.60 4.66 -21.24
CA ILE A 427 -20.24 4.63 -22.55
C ILE A 427 -19.15 4.82 -23.61
N ALA A 428 -19.15 3.96 -24.62
CA ALA A 428 -18.20 4.03 -25.72
C ALA A 428 -18.34 5.36 -26.46
N VAL A 429 -17.22 5.91 -26.95
CA VAL A 429 -17.20 7.19 -27.66
C VAL A 429 -17.99 7.12 -28.97
N ASP A 430 -18.04 5.94 -29.61
CA ASP A 430 -18.88 5.67 -30.79
C ASP A 430 -20.37 5.46 -30.45
N GLY A 431 -20.70 5.34 -29.16
CA GLY A 431 -22.05 5.12 -28.66
C GLY A 431 -22.58 3.69 -28.83
N GLY A 432 -21.79 2.74 -29.33
CA GLY A 432 -22.25 1.37 -29.63
C GLY A 432 -22.22 0.40 -28.45
N GLN A 433 -21.61 0.80 -27.33
CA GLN A 433 -21.36 -0.09 -26.20
C GLN A 433 -21.40 0.64 -24.86
N VAL A 434 -21.88 -0.07 -23.83
CA VAL A 434 -21.75 0.29 -22.41
C VAL A 434 -20.95 -0.79 -21.73
N ILE A 435 -20.03 -0.40 -20.85
CA ILE A 435 -19.36 -1.34 -19.93
C ILE A 435 -19.65 -0.97 -18.48
N ASN A 436 -19.84 -1.97 -17.63
CA ASN A 436 -19.83 -1.84 -16.19
C ASN A 436 -18.52 -2.40 -15.67
N TYR A 437 -17.66 -1.55 -15.10
CA TYR A 437 -16.51 -1.96 -14.30
C TYR A 437 -17.00 -2.08 -12.86
N ALA A 438 -17.24 -3.31 -12.41
CA ALA A 438 -17.81 -3.60 -11.10
C ALA A 438 -16.76 -4.19 -10.15
N GLU A 439 -16.68 -3.64 -8.95
CA GLU A 439 -15.68 -3.94 -7.93
C GLU A 439 -16.23 -4.90 -6.86
N PHE A 440 -15.53 -6.00 -6.61
CA PHE A 440 -15.86 -6.99 -5.60
C PHE A 440 -14.63 -7.30 -4.73
N ALA A 441 -14.86 -7.56 -3.44
CA ALA A 441 -13.83 -7.95 -2.48
C ALA A 441 -13.15 -9.27 -2.91
N ASP A 442 -13.93 -10.23 -3.38
CA ASP A 442 -13.47 -11.55 -3.79
C ASP A 442 -14.44 -12.20 -4.81
N GLU A 443 -14.04 -13.36 -5.34
CA GLU A 443 -14.83 -14.13 -6.31
C GLU A 443 -16.16 -14.63 -5.72
N ALA A 444 -16.20 -14.93 -4.42
CA ALA A 444 -17.42 -15.38 -3.74
C ALA A 444 -18.44 -14.24 -3.62
N ALA A 445 -18.00 -13.01 -3.42
CA ALA A 445 -18.82 -11.81 -3.44
C ALA A 445 -19.46 -11.58 -4.81
N TYR A 446 -18.67 -11.71 -5.88
CA TYR A 446 -19.18 -11.70 -7.24
C TYR A 446 -20.22 -12.81 -7.46
N GLN A 447 -19.90 -14.06 -7.07
CA GLN A 447 -20.79 -15.20 -7.28
C GLN A 447 -22.13 -15.04 -6.54
N ARG A 448 -22.12 -14.49 -5.31
CA ARG A 448 -23.35 -14.16 -4.58
C ARG A 448 -24.27 -13.22 -5.36
N VAL A 449 -23.69 -12.23 -6.05
CA VAL A 449 -24.47 -11.31 -6.90
C VAL A 449 -25.03 -12.04 -8.11
N VAL A 450 -24.23 -12.88 -8.77
CA VAL A 450 -24.69 -13.70 -9.90
C VAL A 450 -25.83 -14.63 -9.49
N ASP A 451 -25.70 -15.31 -8.36
CA ASP A 451 -26.71 -16.25 -7.84
C ASP A 451 -27.98 -15.52 -7.37
N ALA A 452 -27.83 -14.31 -6.83
CA ALA A 452 -28.93 -13.48 -6.38
C ALA A 452 -29.64 -12.74 -7.54
N ARG A 453 -29.08 -12.71 -8.76
CA ARG A 453 -29.79 -12.20 -9.94
C ARG A 453 -31.05 -13.04 -10.13
N PRO A 454 -32.26 -12.49 -9.92
CA PRO A 454 -33.47 -13.28 -10.10
C PRO A 454 -33.60 -13.67 -11.58
N ARG A 455 -34.56 -14.56 -11.87
CA ARG A 455 -35.27 -14.70 -13.17
C ARG A 455 -35.85 -13.36 -13.73
N ALA A 456 -35.44 -12.20 -13.20
CA ALA A 456 -35.84 -10.83 -13.47
C ALA A 456 -35.18 -10.18 -14.69
N ARG A 457 -34.29 -10.89 -15.42
CA ARG A 457 -33.97 -10.55 -16.81
C ARG A 457 -34.97 -11.23 -17.76
N ALA A 458 -36.22 -10.78 -17.72
CA ALA A 458 -37.17 -11.02 -18.81
C ALA A 458 -37.22 -9.85 -19.79
N HIS A 459 -36.53 -8.73 -19.53
CA HIS A 459 -36.71 -7.45 -20.26
C HIS A 459 -35.40 -6.78 -20.73
N ALA A 460 -34.26 -7.48 -20.70
CA ALA A 460 -33.09 -7.07 -21.47
C ALA A 460 -32.91 -8.11 -22.57
N GLU A 461 -33.00 -7.70 -23.84
CA GLU A 461 -32.91 -8.59 -25.00
C GLU A 461 -31.52 -9.24 -25.17
N THR A 462 -30.53 -8.83 -24.36
CA THR A 462 -29.17 -9.37 -24.40
C THR A 462 -28.62 -9.67 -23.00
N THR A 463 -28.14 -10.89 -22.81
CA THR A 463 -27.25 -11.24 -21.69
C THR A 463 -25.91 -10.57 -21.95
N PRO A 464 -25.37 -9.74 -21.03
CA PRO A 464 -24.07 -9.13 -21.20
C PRO A 464 -22.98 -10.19 -21.18
N GLU A 465 -21.96 -9.97 -21.98
CA GLU A 465 -20.71 -10.71 -21.85
C GLU A 465 -20.00 -10.22 -20.59
N SER A 466 -19.63 -11.15 -19.72
CA SER A 466 -18.92 -10.85 -18.47
C SER A 466 -17.57 -11.52 -18.45
N ALA A 467 -16.52 -10.75 -18.19
CA ALA A 467 -15.18 -11.25 -17.91
C ALA A 467 -14.76 -10.79 -16.51
N ARG A 468 -13.95 -11.61 -15.84
CA ARG A 468 -13.48 -11.34 -14.47
C ARG A 468 -11.98 -11.17 -14.50
N TYR A 469 -11.51 -10.19 -13.76
CA TYR A 469 -10.11 -9.82 -13.70
C TYR A 469 -9.68 -9.61 -12.25
N VAL A 470 -8.45 -10.00 -11.93
CA VAL A 470 -7.80 -9.68 -10.66
C VAL A 470 -6.84 -8.50 -10.85
N PRO A 471 -6.72 -7.60 -9.86
CA PRO A 471 -5.73 -6.54 -9.89
C PRO A 471 -4.32 -7.11 -10.14
N TYR A 472 -3.54 -6.48 -11.03
CA TYR A 472 -2.16 -6.89 -11.30
C TYR A 472 -1.17 -5.76 -11.05
N ARG A 473 -1.17 -4.73 -11.91
CA ARG A 473 -0.29 -3.57 -11.76
C ARG A 473 -0.93 -2.32 -12.33
N THR A 474 -0.64 -1.19 -11.69
CA THR A 474 -1.02 0.13 -12.19
C THR A 474 0.18 1.05 -12.14
N ALA A 475 0.51 1.66 -13.27
CA ALA A 475 1.43 2.79 -13.35
C ALA A 475 0.62 4.08 -13.38
N VAL A 476 1.09 5.11 -12.68
CA VAL A 476 0.47 6.44 -12.63
C VAL A 476 1.50 7.48 -13.04
N ALA A 477 1.03 8.55 -13.68
CA ALA A 477 1.88 9.72 -13.92
C ALA A 477 2.47 10.20 -12.58
N ARG A 478 3.79 10.44 -12.57
CA ARG A 478 4.50 10.97 -11.40
C ARG A 478 4.23 12.45 -11.19
#